data_AF-A0A323U329-F1
#
_entry.id   AF-A0A323U329-F1
#
_cell.length_a   1.000
_cell.length_b   1.000
_cell.length_c   1.000
_cell.angle_alpha   90.00
_cell.angle_beta   90.00
_cell.angle_gamma   90.00
#
_symmetry.space_group_name_H-M   'P 1'
#
loop_
_entity.id
_entity.type
_entity.pdbx_description
1 polymer ?
#
loop_
_entity_poly.entity_id
_entity_poly.type
_entity_poly.pdbx_seq_one_letter_code
_entity_poly.pdbx_strand_id
1 'polypeptide(L)'
;MVRDNGDGTVDVLGHPIWSTGTFFGHGSPREGDTFSADDLEQIATDMRELEDELDPRLYAGHPLHPILKFLARPKGRVRNFRREGNFLLADFLGVPRSFWEQISQDQARFSPDMMVGYTSRRTGKRYPWVVTGLGALGAVLPANTLLPPAGAEYHYYGASAFPSV
;
A
#
# COMPACT_ATOMS: atom_id res chain seq x y z
N MET A 1 -3.65 15.44 -5.23
CA MET A 1 -4.09 16.13 -6.47
C MET A 1 -4.41 15.09 -7.53
N VAL A 2 -5.48 15.24 -8.31
CA VAL A 2 -5.83 14.31 -9.40
C VAL A 2 -5.61 15.02 -10.73
N ARG A 3 -4.84 14.42 -11.64
CA ARG A 3 -4.56 14.90 -12.98
C ARG A 3 -5.20 13.96 -14.00
N ASP A 4 -5.98 14.52 -14.93
CA ASP A 4 -6.49 13.77 -16.08
C ASP A 4 -5.40 13.64 -17.15
N ASN A 5 -5.22 12.43 -17.68
CA ASN A 5 -4.26 12.16 -18.75
C ASN A 5 -4.89 12.25 -20.16
N GLY A 6 -6.21 12.38 -20.27
CA GLY A 6 -6.93 12.51 -21.54
C GLY A 6 -7.16 11.19 -22.30
N ASP A 7 -6.74 10.06 -21.73
CA ASP A 7 -6.81 8.72 -22.31
C ASP A 7 -7.73 7.76 -21.51
N GLY A 8 -8.56 8.32 -20.62
CA GLY A 8 -9.39 7.55 -19.70
C GLY A 8 -8.66 7.10 -18.42
N THR A 9 -7.42 7.54 -18.22
CA THR A 9 -6.68 7.36 -16.96
C THR A 9 -6.45 8.67 -16.22
N VAL A 10 -6.15 8.56 -14.93
CA VAL A 10 -5.78 9.66 -14.06
C VAL A 10 -4.48 9.35 -13.32
N ASP A 11 -3.73 10.40 -13.00
CA ASP A 11 -2.65 10.35 -12.03
C ASP A 11 -3.11 10.98 -10.72
N VAL A 12 -2.89 10.29 -9.61
CA VAL A 12 -3.25 10.75 -8.26
C VAL A 12 -1.95 11.02 -7.51
N LEU A 13 -1.64 12.29 -7.27
CA LEU A 13 -0.40 12.71 -6.64
C LEU A 13 -0.59 12.90 -5.14
N GLY A 14 0.31 12.30 -4.36
CA GLY A 14 0.41 12.47 -2.92
C GLY A 14 -0.73 11.87 -2.14
N HIS A 15 -1.14 10.66 -2.51
CA HIS A 15 -2.18 9.96 -1.79
C HIS A 15 -1.60 9.23 -0.57
N PRO A 16 -2.17 9.37 0.63
CA PRO A 16 -1.77 8.58 1.79
C PRO A 16 -2.04 7.08 1.55
N ILE A 17 -1.04 6.25 1.82
CA ILE A 17 -1.12 4.79 1.64
C ILE A 17 -0.90 4.01 2.94
N TRP A 18 -0.38 4.68 3.97
CA TRP A 18 -0.14 4.12 5.30
C TRP A 18 -0.03 5.24 6.33
N SER A 19 -0.16 4.91 7.62
CA SER A 19 0.02 5.85 8.72
C SER A 19 0.91 5.28 9.82
N THR A 20 1.40 6.12 10.73
CA THR A 20 1.99 5.64 11.98
C THR A 20 0.93 4.90 12.80
N GLY A 21 1.36 3.96 13.64
CA GLY A 21 0.48 3.21 14.52
C GLY A 21 0.83 1.72 14.57
N THR A 22 -0.03 0.95 15.21
CA THR A 22 0.11 -0.50 15.34
C THR A 22 -0.81 -1.19 14.34
N PHE A 23 -0.23 -2.05 13.52
CA PHE A 23 -0.93 -2.81 12.49
C PHE A 23 -0.80 -4.29 12.76
N PHE A 24 -1.84 -5.02 12.38
CA PHE A 24 -1.87 -6.47 12.47
C PHE A 24 -1.91 -7.01 11.05
N GLY A 25 -1.05 -7.96 10.76
CA GLY A 25 -1.04 -8.68 9.50
C GLY A 25 -0.38 -10.04 9.65
N HIS A 26 -0.25 -10.74 8.53
CA HIS A 26 0.36 -12.05 8.51
C HIS A 26 1.85 -11.95 8.84
N GLY A 27 2.28 -12.67 9.88
CA GLY A 27 3.65 -12.61 10.38
C GLY A 27 3.88 -11.56 11.46
N SER A 28 2.89 -10.72 11.76
CA SER A 28 2.95 -9.84 12.93
C SER A 28 2.98 -10.64 14.24
N PRO A 29 3.68 -10.16 15.26
CA PRO A 29 3.56 -10.69 16.61
C PRO A 29 2.17 -10.38 17.20
N ARG A 30 1.82 -10.97 18.36
CA ARG A 30 0.47 -10.82 18.95
C ARG A 30 0.15 -9.37 19.34
N GLU A 31 1.19 -8.61 19.66
CA GLU A 31 1.16 -7.18 19.96
C GLU A 31 1.03 -6.28 18.72
N GLY A 32 1.17 -6.84 17.52
CA GLY A 32 1.16 -6.10 16.25
C GLY A 32 2.50 -5.45 15.90
N ASP A 33 2.64 -5.05 14.64
CA ASP A 33 3.79 -4.31 14.15
C ASP A 33 3.54 -2.80 14.31
N THR A 34 4.37 -2.15 15.11
CA THR A 34 4.26 -0.70 15.35
C THR A 34 5.21 0.07 14.44
N PHE A 35 4.66 1.04 13.71
CA PHE A 35 5.40 1.91 12.81
C PHE A 35 5.36 3.35 13.33
N SER A 36 6.55 3.88 13.60
CA SER A 36 6.80 5.28 13.92
C SER A 36 6.92 6.14 12.67
N ALA A 37 7.01 7.46 12.83
CA ALA A 37 7.27 8.36 11.72
C ALA A 37 8.64 8.08 11.07
N ASP A 38 9.65 7.72 11.87
CA ASP A 38 10.99 7.39 11.38
C ASP A 38 10.97 6.11 10.55
N ASP A 39 10.16 5.11 10.93
CA ASP A 39 9.97 3.90 10.13
C ASP A 39 9.36 4.22 8.76
N LEU A 40 8.38 5.12 8.71
CA LEU A 40 7.78 5.54 7.43
C LEU A 40 8.76 6.35 6.57
N GLU A 41 9.60 7.19 7.19
CA GLU A 41 10.67 7.90 6.48
C GLU A 41 11.70 6.94 5.90
N GLN A 42 12.07 5.91 6.67
CA GLN A 42 13.00 4.89 6.20
C GLN A 42 12.41 4.10 5.02
N ILE A 43 11.13 3.68 5.10
CA ILE A 43 10.45 3.02 3.99
C ILE A 43 10.41 3.93 2.76
N ALA A 44 10.08 5.20 2.92
CA ALA A 44 10.06 6.14 1.80
C ALA A 44 11.44 6.30 1.15
N THR A 45 12.50 6.37 1.97
CA THR A 45 13.89 6.46 1.50
C THR A 45 14.32 5.20 0.77
N ASP A 46 14.05 4.03 1.33
CA ASP A 46 14.37 2.74 0.74
C ASP A 46 13.66 2.55 -0.60
N MET A 47 12.38 2.94 -0.70
CA MET A 47 11.63 2.86 -1.95
C MET A 47 12.15 3.82 -3.03
N ARG A 48 12.71 4.98 -2.65
CA ARG A 48 13.39 5.87 -3.61
C ARG A 48 14.70 5.25 -4.10
N GLU A 49 15.50 4.65 -3.22
CA GLU A 49 16.75 3.96 -3.61
C GLU A 49 16.50 2.76 -4.56
N LEU A 50 15.32 2.16 -4.45
CA LEU A 50 14.91 0.97 -5.18
C LEU A 50 13.98 1.27 -6.36
N GLU A 51 13.79 2.52 -6.77
CA GLU A 51 12.80 2.88 -7.79
C GLU A 51 13.04 2.23 -9.15
N ASP A 52 14.31 1.98 -9.50
CA ASP A 52 14.70 1.29 -10.74
C ASP A 52 14.62 -0.24 -10.62
N GLU A 53 14.47 -0.78 -9.41
CA GLU A 53 14.47 -2.23 -9.15
C GLU A 53 13.06 -2.75 -8.81
N LEU A 54 12.28 -1.97 -8.07
CA LEU A 54 10.93 -2.27 -7.67
C LEU A 54 9.92 -1.47 -8.48
N ASP A 55 8.83 -2.13 -8.88
CA ASP A 55 7.73 -1.49 -9.62
C ASP A 55 6.38 -1.84 -8.97
N PRO A 56 6.09 -1.30 -7.77
CA PRO A 56 4.89 -1.64 -7.04
C PRO A 56 3.64 -1.25 -7.83
N ARG A 57 2.66 -2.14 -7.83
CA ARG A 57 1.41 -1.99 -8.58
C ARG A 57 0.24 -1.75 -7.64
N LEU A 58 -0.72 -0.96 -8.10
CA LEU A 58 -2.02 -0.79 -7.46
C LEU A 58 -2.98 -1.89 -7.93
N TYR A 59 -3.74 -2.48 -7.01
CA TYR A 59 -4.73 -3.53 -7.27
C TYR A 59 -6.07 -3.22 -6.62
N ALA A 60 -7.15 -3.80 -7.14
CA ALA A 60 -8.43 -3.86 -6.47
C ALA A 60 -8.41 -5.04 -5.49
N GLY A 61 -8.36 -4.78 -4.18
CA GLY A 61 -8.21 -5.80 -3.16
C GLY A 61 -6.79 -6.36 -3.02
N HIS A 62 -6.62 -7.27 -2.06
CA HIS A 62 -5.46 -8.16 -2.01
C HIS A 62 -5.75 -9.45 -2.76
N PRO A 63 -5.04 -9.75 -3.85
CA PRO A 63 -5.06 -11.09 -4.40
C PRO A 63 -4.48 -12.07 -3.37
N LEU A 64 -5.38 -12.82 -2.71
CA LEU A 64 -5.08 -13.69 -1.57
C LEU A 64 -4.14 -14.87 -1.90
N HIS A 65 -3.87 -15.11 -3.19
CA HIS A 65 -3.06 -16.23 -3.68
C HIS A 65 -2.12 -15.77 -4.81
N PRO A 66 -0.87 -16.25 -4.90
CA PRO A 66 0.08 -15.87 -5.96
C PRO A 66 -0.46 -16.06 -7.39
N ILE A 67 -1.26 -17.12 -7.61
CA ILE A 67 -1.95 -17.35 -8.90
C ILE A 67 -3.01 -16.29 -9.17
N LEU A 68 -3.72 -15.83 -8.13
CA LEU A 68 -4.69 -14.74 -8.26
C LEU A 68 -3.98 -13.39 -8.46
N LYS A 69 -2.74 -13.21 -7.98
CA LYS A 69 -1.90 -12.03 -8.32
C LYS A 69 -1.64 -11.96 -9.81
N PHE A 70 -1.37 -13.10 -10.46
CA PHE A 70 -1.18 -13.16 -11.90
C PHE A 70 -2.46 -12.82 -12.70
N LEU A 71 -3.62 -13.20 -12.18
CA LEU A 71 -4.91 -12.89 -12.80
C LEU A 71 -5.43 -11.49 -12.46
N ALA A 72 -4.99 -10.91 -11.34
CA ALA A 72 -5.35 -9.58 -10.92
C ALA A 72 -4.67 -8.55 -11.83
N ARG A 73 -5.45 -7.90 -12.68
CA ARG A 73 -4.94 -6.82 -13.54
C ARG A 73 -4.57 -5.61 -12.69
N PRO A 74 -3.31 -5.13 -12.76
CA PRO A 74 -2.91 -3.88 -12.13
C PRO A 74 -3.83 -2.74 -12.56
N LYS A 75 -4.16 -1.88 -11.60
CA LYS A 75 -4.95 -0.67 -11.79
C LYS A 75 -4.09 0.57 -11.90
N GLY A 76 -2.77 0.46 -11.80
CA GLY A 76 -1.86 1.59 -11.91
C GLY A 76 -0.50 1.27 -11.31
N ARG A 77 0.40 2.26 -11.37
CA ARG A 77 1.73 2.23 -10.75
C ARG A 77 1.75 3.03 -9.47
N VAL A 78 2.51 2.57 -8.48
CA VAL A 78 2.72 3.31 -7.23
C VAL A 78 4.17 3.80 -7.21
N ARG A 79 4.37 5.12 -7.16
CA ARG A 79 5.67 5.77 -7.31
C ARG A 79 5.82 6.94 -6.34
N ASN A 80 7.02 7.54 -6.30
CA ASN A 80 7.32 8.76 -5.56
C ASN A 80 6.92 8.69 -4.07
N PHE A 81 7.43 7.66 -3.39
CA PHE A 81 7.19 7.44 -1.97
C PHE A 81 7.84 8.55 -1.14
N ARG A 82 7.06 9.11 -0.21
CA ARG A 82 7.50 10.17 0.70
C ARG A 82 6.69 10.14 1.98
N ARG A 83 7.30 10.56 3.08
CA ARG A 83 6.58 10.76 4.33
C ARG A 83 6.15 12.22 4.45
N GLU A 84 4.94 12.43 4.94
CA GLU A 84 4.45 13.74 5.35
C GLU A 84 3.71 13.60 6.68
N GLY A 85 4.26 14.21 7.73
CA GLY A 85 3.75 14.04 9.10
C GLY A 85 3.73 12.56 9.50
N ASN A 86 2.53 12.07 9.83
CA ASN A 86 2.29 10.69 10.28
C ASN A 86 1.91 9.73 9.14
N PHE A 87 2.10 10.13 7.89
CA PHE A 87 1.63 9.36 6.74
C PHE A 87 2.77 9.04 5.78
N LEU A 88 2.70 7.84 5.21
CA LEU A 88 3.43 7.48 3.99
C LEU A 88 2.53 7.79 2.81
N LEU A 89 3.01 8.63 1.90
CA LEU A 89 2.33 9.06 0.69
C LEU A 89 3.01 8.43 -0.52
N ALA A 90 2.22 8.19 -1.56
CA ALA A 90 2.72 7.82 -2.87
C ALA A 90 1.84 8.42 -3.97
N ASP A 91 2.38 8.45 -5.19
CA ASP A 91 1.65 8.82 -6.39
C ASP A 91 1.13 7.55 -7.08
N PHE A 92 -0.11 7.59 -7.55
CA PHE A 92 -0.71 6.56 -8.38
C PHE A 92 -0.74 7.02 -9.82
N LEU A 93 -0.07 6.31 -10.72
CA LEU A 93 0.07 6.74 -12.12
C LEU A 93 -0.68 5.80 -13.07
N GLY A 94 -1.38 6.39 -14.04
CA GLY A 94 -2.13 5.69 -15.08
C GLY A 94 -3.29 4.85 -14.54
N VAL A 95 -4.01 5.39 -13.56
CA VAL A 95 -5.15 4.70 -12.93
C VAL A 95 -6.40 4.87 -13.78
N PRO A 96 -7.14 3.80 -14.15
CA PRO A 96 -8.41 3.96 -14.86
C PRO A 96 -9.34 4.90 -14.10
N ARG A 97 -9.85 5.94 -14.77
CA ARG A 97 -10.68 6.98 -14.16
C ARG A 97 -11.87 6.39 -13.39
N SER A 98 -12.60 5.46 -14.01
CA SER A 98 -13.75 4.80 -13.39
C SER A 98 -13.40 4.03 -12.13
N PHE A 99 -12.21 3.42 -12.08
CA PHE A 99 -11.74 2.73 -10.89
C PHE A 99 -11.39 3.74 -9.78
N TRP A 100 -10.69 4.83 -10.11
CA TRP A 100 -10.38 5.88 -9.13
C TRP A 100 -11.65 6.52 -8.54
N GLU A 101 -12.61 6.84 -9.40
CA GLU A 101 -13.90 7.40 -8.99
C GLU A 101 -14.66 6.44 -8.07
N GLN A 102 -14.70 5.15 -8.40
CA GLN A 102 -15.31 4.13 -7.56
C GLN A 102 -14.64 4.04 -6.19
N ILE A 103 -13.31 3.85 -6.13
CA ILE A 103 -12.63 3.68 -4.83
C ILE A 103 -12.65 4.96 -3.99
N SER A 104 -12.74 6.13 -4.62
CA SER A 104 -12.93 7.40 -3.92
C SER A 104 -14.33 7.49 -3.31
N GLN A 105 -15.37 7.10 -4.05
CA GLN A 105 -16.76 7.04 -3.55
C GLN A 105 -16.90 6.02 -2.42
N ASP A 106 -16.27 4.86 -2.57
CA ASP A 106 -16.27 3.78 -1.58
C ASP A 106 -15.37 4.08 -0.37
N GLN A 107 -14.71 5.24 -0.33
CA GLN A 107 -13.74 5.61 0.72
C GLN A 107 -12.74 4.49 1.00
N ALA A 108 -12.21 3.92 -0.07
CA ALA A 108 -11.34 2.76 0.00
C ALA A 108 -10.12 3.04 0.88
N ARG A 109 -9.74 2.04 1.68
CA ARG A 109 -8.51 2.05 2.46
C ARG A 109 -7.40 1.40 1.65
N PHE A 110 -6.18 1.89 1.83
CA PHE A 110 -5.02 1.34 1.16
C PHE A 110 -4.21 0.41 2.07
N SER A 111 -3.64 -0.61 1.46
CA SER A 111 -3.04 -1.74 2.15
C SER A 111 -1.79 -2.20 1.38
N PRO A 112 -0.62 -1.62 1.68
CA PRO A 112 0.69 -2.00 1.20
C PRO A 112 1.01 -3.48 1.40
N ASP A 113 1.47 -4.11 0.32
CA ASP A 113 2.13 -5.40 0.36
C ASP A 113 3.60 -5.20 0.78
N MET A 114 3.89 -5.49 2.05
CA MET A 114 5.22 -5.36 2.62
C MET A 114 6.06 -6.62 2.41
N MET A 115 7.32 -6.46 1.99
CA MET A 115 8.32 -7.51 1.99
C MET A 115 9.39 -7.22 3.02
N VAL A 116 9.72 -8.23 3.83
CA VAL A 116 10.70 -8.13 4.92
C VAL A 116 12.06 -8.64 4.46
N GLY A 117 13.12 -7.87 4.74
CA GLY A 117 14.50 -8.32 4.51
C GLY A 117 14.88 -8.44 3.03
N TYR A 118 14.28 -7.62 2.16
CA TYR A 118 14.59 -7.60 0.74
C TYR A 118 16.06 -7.26 0.49
N THR A 119 16.73 -7.98 -0.41
CA THR A 119 18.12 -7.70 -0.79
C THR A 119 18.16 -7.19 -2.22
N SER A 120 18.68 -5.99 -2.42
CA SER A 120 18.84 -5.42 -3.77
C SER A 120 19.77 -6.30 -4.60
N ARG A 121 19.32 -6.67 -5.79
CA ARG A 121 20.11 -7.40 -6.78
C ARG A 121 21.19 -6.52 -7.38
N ARG A 122 21.00 -5.20 -7.37
CA ARG A 122 21.97 -4.22 -7.90
C ARG A 122 23.10 -3.95 -6.93
N THR A 123 22.80 -3.76 -5.64
CA THR A 123 23.78 -3.29 -4.64
C THR A 123 24.15 -4.33 -3.59
N GLY A 124 23.37 -5.39 -3.42
CA GLY A 124 23.51 -6.34 -2.32
C GLY A 124 23.07 -5.79 -0.96
N LYS A 125 22.64 -4.53 -0.86
CA LYS A 125 22.11 -3.95 0.39
C LYS A 125 20.82 -4.66 0.78
N ARG A 126 20.70 -5.00 2.07
CA ARG A 126 19.49 -5.56 2.66
C ARG A 126 18.63 -4.44 3.27
N TYR A 127 17.35 -4.45 2.91
CA TYR A 127 16.33 -3.50 3.31
C TYR A 127 15.35 -4.19 4.24
N PRO A 128 15.07 -3.64 5.44
CA PRO A 128 14.21 -4.29 6.42
C PRO A 128 12.76 -4.38 5.93
N TRP A 129 12.26 -3.33 5.26
CA TRP A 129 10.89 -3.22 4.81
C TRP A 129 10.82 -2.51 3.45
N VAL A 130 10.19 -3.15 2.46
CA VAL A 130 9.92 -2.53 1.15
C VAL A 130 8.49 -2.79 0.72
N VAL A 131 7.90 -1.84 0.00
CA VAL A 131 6.56 -1.97 -0.58
C VAL A 131 6.67 -2.64 -1.95
N THR A 132 5.96 -3.74 -2.15
CA THR A 132 5.97 -4.52 -3.40
C THR A 132 4.66 -4.43 -4.20
N GLY A 133 3.63 -3.87 -3.58
CA GLY A 133 2.30 -3.69 -4.16
C GLY A 133 1.39 -2.90 -3.23
N LEU A 134 0.21 -2.56 -3.71
CA LEU A 134 -0.78 -1.79 -2.96
C LEU A 134 -2.19 -2.28 -3.30
N GLY A 135 -2.93 -2.74 -2.29
CA GLY A 135 -4.35 -3.05 -2.42
C GLY A 135 -5.22 -1.85 -2.07
N ALA A 136 -6.15 -1.48 -2.94
CA ALA A 136 -7.31 -0.64 -2.58
C ALA A 136 -8.42 -1.56 -2.07
N LEU A 137 -8.69 -1.48 -0.77
CA LEU A 137 -9.70 -2.27 -0.07
C LEU A 137 -10.95 -1.41 0.11
N GLY A 138 -12.15 -1.95 -0.09
CA GLY A 138 -13.39 -1.19 0.16
C GLY A 138 -13.55 -0.75 1.63
N ALA A 139 -14.61 0.01 1.94
CA ALA A 139 -14.88 0.50 3.29
C ALA A 139 -15.23 -0.58 4.34
N VAL A 140 -15.51 -1.83 3.92
CA VAL A 140 -15.97 -2.90 4.83
C VAL A 140 -14.78 -3.58 5.52
N LEU A 141 -14.86 -3.68 6.85
CA LEU A 141 -13.89 -4.38 7.69
C LEU A 141 -13.74 -5.86 7.28
N PRO A 142 -12.53 -6.45 7.34
CA PRO A 142 -11.33 -5.93 7.98
C PRO A 142 -10.34 -5.39 6.94
N ALA A 143 -10.73 -4.36 6.21
CA ALA A 143 -9.76 -3.39 5.72
C ALA A 143 -9.30 -2.55 6.93
N ASN A 144 -8.32 -3.06 7.69
CA ASN A 144 -7.42 -2.22 8.50
C ASN A 144 -7.98 -1.60 9.79
N THR A 145 -8.61 -2.39 10.67
CA THR A 145 -8.64 -2.06 12.11
C THR A 145 -8.98 -3.29 12.94
N LEU A 146 -8.13 -3.56 13.94
CA LEU A 146 -8.45 -4.02 15.30
C LEU A 146 -9.64 -4.98 15.43
N LEU A 147 -9.39 -6.29 15.34
CA LEU A 147 -9.98 -7.35 16.18
C LEU A 147 -9.36 -8.70 15.73
N PRO A 148 -8.90 -9.58 16.65
CA PRO A 148 -8.52 -10.94 16.27
C PRO A 148 -9.80 -11.72 15.91
N PRO A 149 -9.93 -12.34 14.71
CA PRO A 149 -10.97 -13.33 14.50
C PRO A 149 -10.52 -14.64 15.16
N ALA A 150 -11.40 -15.23 15.97
CA ALA A 150 -11.17 -16.57 16.50
C ALA A 150 -11.12 -17.58 15.34
N GLY A 151 -9.96 -18.22 15.13
CA GLY A 151 -9.82 -19.44 14.34
C GLY A 151 -9.57 -19.31 12.83
N ALA A 152 -9.09 -18.19 12.31
CA ALA A 152 -8.80 -18.06 10.87
C ALA A 152 -7.33 -18.37 10.52
N GLU A 153 -7.15 -19.24 9.54
CA GLU A 153 -5.88 -19.53 8.86
C GLU A 153 -5.67 -18.46 7.74
N TYR A 154 -4.54 -17.74 7.79
CA TYR A 154 -4.06 -16.61 6.92
C TYR A 154 -4.62 -15.19 7.29
N HIS A 155 -3.87 -14.05 7.17
CA HIS A 155 -4.08 -12.97 6.16
C HIS A 155 -3.41 -11.57 6.49
N TYR A 156 -3.36 -10.70 5.46
CA TYR A 156 -2.71 -9.38 5.12
C TYR A 156 -2.73 -8.17 6.10
N TYR A 157 -1.82 -7.21 5.87
CA TYR A 157 -1.65 -5.93 6.61
C TYR A 157 -2.38 -4.74 6.00
N GLY A 158 -2.95 -3.81 6.77
CA GLY A 158 -3.09 -2.44 6.25
C GLY A 158 -3.57 -1.37 7.24
N ALA A 159 -3.71 -0.13 6.73
CA ALA A 159 -4.00 1.11 7.48
C ALA A 159 -5.42 1.73 7.39
N SER A 160 -5.80 2.48 8.44
CA SER A 160 -7.12 3.05 8.76
C SER A 160 -7.70 4.02 7.71
N ALA A 161 -9.04 4.17 7.68
CA ALA A 161 -9.73 5.24 6.93
C ALA A 161 -9.60 6.59 7.66
N PHE A 162 -9.47 7.65 6.87
CA PHE A 162 -9.43 9.03 7.37
C PHE A 162 -10.84 9.56 7.62
N PRO A 163 -11.03 10.44 8.63
CA PRO A 163 -12.20 11.30 8.72
C PRO A 163 -12.13 12.40 7.63
N SER A 164 -13.29 12.73 7.07
CA SER A 164 -13.48 13.81 6.10
C SER A 164 -13.06 15.17 6.66
N VAL A 165 -12.23 15.90 5.90
CA VAL A 165 -12.14 17.38 5.95
C VAL A 165 -13.23 17.99 5.08
#